data_AF-A0A969LKJ5-F1
#
_entry.id   AF-A0A969LKJ5-F1
#
_cell.length_a   1.000
_cell.length_b   1.000
_cell.length_c   1.000
_cell.angle_alpha   90.00
_cell.angle_beta   90.00
_cell.angle_gamma   90.00
#
_symmetry.space_group_name_H-M   'P 1'
#
loop_
_entity.id
_entity.type
_entity.pdbx_description
1 polymer ?
#
loop_
_entity_poly.entity_id
_entity_poly.type
_entity_poly.pdbx_seq_one_letter_code
_entity_poly.pdbx_strand_id
1 'polypeptide(L)'
;MVYRKGELSPATMDREWPHQVAVAAEFVNGKNKTIIDRFCRGLSVCPRRHTFQRDRKEYLVYCFADPGDADYFRTYFGGEPMTPETRPKEVGRRQL
;
A
#
# COMPACT_ATOMS: atom_id res chain seq x y z
N MET A 1 -1.95 -16.96 -19.64
CA MET A 1 -2.08 -15.72 -18.85
C MET A 1 -2.12 -14.56 -19.83
N VAL A 2 -3.28 -13.91 -19.95
CA VAL A 2 -3.46 -12.76 -20.85
C VAL A 2 -2.86 -11.55 -20.14
N TYR A 3 -1.71 -11.07 -20.59
CA TYR A 3 -1.15 -9.80 -20.13
C TYR A 3 -1.84 -8.68 -20.90
N ARG A 4 -2.69 -7.87 -20.25
CA ARG A 4 -3.19 -6.66 -20.91
C ARG A 4 -2.11 -5.58 -20.83
N LYS A 5 -1.74 -5.03 -21.98
CA LYS A 5 -0.85 -3.88 -22.15
C LYS A 5 -1.35 -2.73 -21.27
N GLY A 6 -0.73 -2.51 -20.10
CA GLY A 6 -1.13 -1.50 -19.11
C GLY A 6 -1.27 -1.99 -17.66
N GLU A 7 -1.24 -3.30 -17.40
CA GLU A 7 -1.25 -3.83 -16.03
C GLU A 7 0.16 -3.75 -15.41
N LEU A 8 0.34 -2.86 -14.42
CA LEU A 8 1.56 -2.80 -13.59
C LEU A 8 1.81 -4.19 -12.99
N SER A 9 2.89 -4.83 -13.42
CA SER A 9 3.32 -6.12 -12.90
C SER A 9 3.85 -5.93 -11.47
N PRO A 10 3.70 -6.91 -10.57
CA PRO A 10 4.22 -6.81 -9.20
C PRO A 10 5.70 -6.41 -9.17
N ALA A 11 6.52 -7.06 -10.01
CA ALA A 11 7.94 -6.75 -10.14
C ALA A 11 8.24 -5.32 -10.64
N THR A 12 7.35 -4.74 -11.44
CA THR A 12 7.44 -3.34 -11.87
C THR A 12 7.05 -2.42 -10.72
N MET A 13 6.00 -2.76 -9.98
CA MET A 13 5.60 -2.00 -8.79
C MET A 13 6.67 -2.00 -7.70
N ASP A 14 7.33 -3.14 -7.48
CA ASP A 14 8.37 -3.27 -6.46
C ASP A 14 9.65 -2.50 -6.84
N ARG A 15 9.90 -2.27 -8.14
CA ARG A 15 11.02 -1.46 -8.63
C ARG A 15 10.74 0.04 -8.62
N GLU A 16 9.53 0.44 -9.00
CA GLU A 16 9.14 1.85 -9.08
C GLU A 16 8.70 2.42 -7.73
N TRP A 17 8.16 1.58 -6.84
CA TRP A 17 7.69 1.96 -5.50
C TRP A 17 8.26 1.01 -4.40
N PRO A 18 9.58 1.06 -4.14
CA PRO A 18 10.24 0.17 -3.20
C PRO A 18 9.91 0.47 -1.73
N HIS A 19 9.47 1.69 -1.43
CA HIS A 19 9.20 2.13 -0.06
C HIS A 19 7.75 1.85 0.31
N GLN A 20 7.52 0.92 1.22
CA GLN A 20 6.17 0.47 1.56
C GLN A 20 5.87 0.75 3.02
N VAL A 21 4.63 1.10 3.32
CA VAL A 21 4.16 1.33 4.67
C VAL A 21 2.87 0.56 4.88
N ALA A 22 2.87 -0.34 5.87
CA ALA A 22 1.70 -1.10 6.26
C ALA A 22 0.97 -0.42 7.42
N VAL A 23 -0.33 -0.19 7.24
CA VAL A 23 -1.20 0.44 8.23
C VAL A 23 -2.40 -0.47 8.48
N ALA A 24 -2.77 -0.71 9.74
CA ALA A 24 -3.92 -1.56 10.04
C ALA A 24 -5.21 -0.87 9.56
N ALA A 25 -6.06 -1.62 8.86
CA ALA A 25 -7.28 -1.15 8.22
C ALA A 25 -8.24 -0.42 9.16
N GLU A 26 -8.19 -0.77 10.46
CA GLU A 26 -8.91 -0.07 11.53
C GLU A 26 -8.61 1.44 11.58
N PHE A 27 -7.36 1.85 11.33
CA PHE A 27 -6.95 3.26 11.30
C PHE A 27 -7.24 3.96 9.96
N VAL A 28 -7.45 3.16 8.91
CA VAL A 28 -7.63 3.63 7.53
C VAL A 28 -9.10 3.60 7.10
N ASN A 29 -10.04 3.36 8.02
CA ASN A 29 -11.46 3.21 7.70
C ASN A 29 -12.24 4.54 7.79
N GLY A 30 -13.42 4.59 7.16
CA GLY A 30 -14.36 5.71 7.26
C GLY A 30 -13.78 7.06 6.82
N LYS A 31 -13.85 8.07 7.69
CA LYS A 31 -13.39 9.44 7.39
C LYS A 31 -11.87 9.51 7.15
N ASN A 32 -11.08 8.66 7.82
CA ASN A 32 -9.63 8.61 7.65
C ASN A 32 -9.25 8.12 6.25
N LYS A 33 -10.04 7.20 5.67
CA LYS A 33 -9.83 6.73 4.30
C LYS A 33 -9.82 7.88 3.29
N THR A 34 -10.77 8.81 3.41
CA THR A 34 -10.91 9.94 2.49
C THR A 34 -9.78 10.95 2.67
N ILE A 35 -9.33 11.18 3.91
CA ILE A 35 -8.19 12.05 4.21
C ILE A 35 -6.92 11.46 3.60
N ILE A 36 -6.68 10.17 3.81
CA ILE A 36 -5.53 9.44 3.27
C ILE A 36 -5.56 9.42 1.75
N ASP A 37 -6.72 9.16 1.13
CA ASP A 37 -6.88 9.20 -0.33
C ASP A 37 -6.53 10.57 -0.91
N ARG A 38 -6.99 11.65 -0.25
CA ARG A 38 -6.70 13.02 -0.68
C ARG A 38 -5.24 13.39 -0.47
N PHE A 39 -4.63 12.93 0.63
CA PHE A 39 -3.21 13.12 0.92
C PHE A 39 -2.35 12.41 -0.13
N CYS A 40 -2.70 11.16 -0.44
CA CYS A 40 -2.07 10.34 -1.46
C CYS A 40 -2.15 10.94 -2.87
N ARG A 41 -3.17 11.74 -3.21
CA ARG A 41 -3.27 12.39 -4.54
C ARG A 41 -2.13 13.35 -4.87
N GLY A 42 -1.39 13.84 -3.86
CA GLY A 42 -0.26 14.74 -4.06
C GLY A 42 1.12 14.06 -3.97
N LEU A 43 1.16 12.75 -3.70
CA LEU A 43 2.40 12.01 -3.45
C LEU A 43 2.69 11.03 -4.58
N SER A 44 3.93 10.53 -4.63
CA SER A 44 4.36 9.49 -5.57
C SER A 44 3.87 8.09 -5.19
N VAL A 45 2.62 7.98 -4.75
CA VAL A 45 2.02 6.74 -4.26
C VAL A 45 1.48 5.91 -5.42
N CYS A 46 1.69 4.60 -5.36
CA CYS A 46 1.19 3.70 -6.38
C CYS A 46 -0.36 3.66 -6.31
N PRO A 47 -1.07 3.80 -7.44
CA PRO A 47 -2.55 3.78 -7.44
C PRO A 47 -3.11 2.43 -7.01
N ARG A 48 -2.31 1.35 -7.14
CA ARG A 48 -2.66 0.00 -6.73
C ARG A 48 -2.16 -0.23 -5.29
N ARG A 49 -3.12 -0.50 -4.40
CA ARG A 49 -2.88 -0.75 -2.98
C ARG A 49 -2.90 -2.26 -2.75
N HIS A 50 -2.00 -2.74 -1.91
CA HIS A 50 -2.04 -4.13 -1.47
C HIS A 50 -2.73 -4.22 -0.11
N THR A 51 -3.45 -5.31 0.09
CA THR A 51 -4.08 -5.63 1.38
C THR A 51 -3.65 -7.01 1.82
N PHE A 52 -3.26 -7.17 3.08
CA PHE A 52 -2.96 -8.47 3.64
C PHE A 52 -3.61 -8.60 5.02
N GLN A 53 -3.78 -9.85 5.46
CA GLN A 53 -4.24 -10.14 6.80
C GLN A 53 -3.10 -10.73 7.62
N ARG A 54 -2.90 -10.20 8.83
CA ARG A 54 -1.95 -10.71 9.82
C ARG A 54 -2.66 -10.72 11.16
N ASP A 55 -2.65 -11.87 11.83
CA ASP A 55 -3.26 -12.01 13.17
C ASP A 55 -4.76 -11.62 13.20
N ARG A 56 -5.54 -12.03 12.17
CA ARG A 56 -6.96 -11.67 11.97
C ARG A 56 -7.24 -10.17 11.79
N LYS A 57 -6.20 -9.33 11.72
CA LYS A 57 -6.30 -7.92 11.38
C LYS A 57 -5.98 -7.71 9.91
N GLU A 58 -6.75 -6.86 9.27
CA GLU A 58 -6.48 -6.41 7.91
C GLU A 58 -5.51 -5.23 7.93
N TYR A 59 -4.55 -5.23 7.00
CA TYR A 59 -3.57 -4.16 6.82
C TYR A 59 -3.60 -3.70 5.37
N LEU A 60 -3.54 -2.39 5.18
CA LEU A 60 -3.35 -1.74 3.88
C LEU A 60 -1.89 -1.36 3.73
N VAL A 61 -1.32 -1.70 2.58
CA VAL A 61 0.05 -1.35 2.20
C VAL A 61 0.00 -0.22 1.18
N TYR A 62 0.65 0.87 1.54
CA TYR A 62 0.89 2.02 0.68
C TYR A 62 2.31 1.94 0.14
N CYS A 63 2.47 2.01 -1.19
CA CYS A 63 3.77 1.96 -1.85
C CYS A 63 4.11 3.35 -2.38
N PHE A 64 5.30 3.84 -2.06
CA PHE A 64 5.83 5.15 -2.45
C PHE A 64 7.12 4.96 -3.25
N ALA A 65 7.29 5.82 -4.25
CA ALA A 65 8.52 5.89 -5.04
C ALA A 65 9.62 6.63 -4.28
N ASP A 66 9.23 7.64 -3.50
CA ASP A 66 10.13 8.45 -2.71
C ASP A 66 10.13 7.99 -1.23
N PRO A 67 11.32 7.82 -0.61
CA PRO A 67 11.42 7.45 0.80
C PRO A 67 10.95 8.55 1.76
N GLY A 68 11.08 9.83 1.37
CA GLY A 68 10.58 10.97 2.13
C GLY A 68 9.06 10.99 2.19
N ASP A 69 8.38 10.71 1.07
CA ASP A 69 6.91 10.53 1.05
C ASP A 69 6.47 9.40 1.99
N ALA A 70 7.22 8.28 2.01
CA ALA A 70 6.94 7.15 2.89
C ALA A 70 7.13 7.51 4.38
N ASP A 71 8.21 8.20 4.72
CA ASP A 71 8.48 8.64 6.08
C ASP A 71 7.47 9.69 6.56
N TYR A 72 7.10 10.62 5.67
CA TYR A 72 6.06 11.61 5.94
C TYR A 72 4.73 10.90 6.20
N PHE A 73 4.32 9.96 5.34
CA PHE A 73 3.12 9.17 5.55
C PHE A 73 3.14 8.41 6.87
N ARG A 74 4.25 7.75 7.20
CA ARG A 74 4.46 7.03 8.47
C ARG A 74 4.33 7.96 9.68
N THR A 75 4.89 9.16 9.60
CA THR A 75 4.84 10.15 10.70
C THR A 75 3.41 10.61 10.99
N TYR A 76 2.58 10.78 9.95
CA TYR A 76 1.21 11.28 10.10
C TYR A 76 0.17 10.21 10.45
N PHE A 77 0.25 9.05 9.81
CA PHE A 77 -0.77 8.00 9.94
C PHE A 77 -0.36 6.86 10.87
N GLY A 78 0.91 6.81 11.26
CA GLY A 78 1.49 5.61 11.83
C GLY A 78 1.61 4.51 10.77
N GLY A 79 2.45 3.52 11.05
CA GLY A 79 2.62 2.39 10.14
C GLY A 79 3.96 1.71 10.31
N GLU A 80 4.01 0.46 9.89
CA GLU A 80 5.25 -0.31 9.88
C GLU A 80 5.92 -0.17 8.52
N PRO A 81 7.20 0.20 8.46
CA PRO A 81 7.95 0.19 7.22
C PRO A 81 8.05 -1.25 6.72
N MET A 82 7.75 -1.43 5.45
CA MET A 82 7.87 -2.70 4.75
C MET A 82 8.73 -2.52 3.50
N THR A 83 9.36 -3.62 3.11
CA THR A 83 10.02 -3.76 1.81
C THR A 83 9.25 -4.81 0.99
N PRO A 84 9.35 -4.77 -0.35
CA PRO A 84 8.73 -5.80 -1.19
C PRO A 84 9.13 -7.23 -0.82
N GLU A 85 10.35 -7.42 -0.31
CA GLU A 85 10.91 -8.71 0.09
C GLU A 85 10.29 -9.25 1.40
N THR A 86 9.86 -8.35 2.28
CA THR A 86 9.28 -8.68 3.59
C THR A 86 7.76 -8.72 3.55
N ARG A 87 7.14 -8.28 2.44
CA ARG A 87 5.70 -8.23 2.27
C ARG A 87 5.11 -9.66 2.25
N PRO A 88 4.12 -9.97 3.11
CA PRO A 88 3.40 -11.22 3.02
C PRO A 88 2.63 -11.32 1.70
N LYS A 89 2.55 -12.52 1.11
CA LYS A 89 1.78 -12.75 -0.11
C LYS A 89 0.35 -12.26 0.08
N GLU A 90 -0.15 -11.50 -0.88
CA GLU A 90 -1.52 -11.00 -0.89
C GLU A 90 -2.48 -12.17 -0.66
N VAL A 91 -3.30 -12.08 0.39
CA VAL A 91 -4.38 -13.05 0.59
C VAL A 91 -5.42 -12.68 -0.46
N GLY A 92 -5.47 -13.44 -1.55
CA GLY A 92 -6.36 -13.17 -2.68
C GLY A 92 -7.75 -12.80 -2.17
N ARG A 93 -8.22 -11.59 -2.52
CA ARG A 93 -9.53 -11.09 -2.15
C ARG A 93 -10.57 -12.16 -2.46
N ARG A 94 -11.16 -12.76 -1.42
CA ARG A 94 -12.38 -13.55 -1.58
C ARG A 94 -13.47 -12.53 -1.90
N GLN A 95 -13.76 -12.39 -3.20
CA GLN A 95 -14.87 -11.60 -3.71
C GLN A 95 -16.14 -12.09 -3.00
N LEU A 96 -16.76 -11.20 -2.23
CA LEU A 96 -18.17 -11.27 -1.85
C LEU A 96 -18.92 -10.29 -2.74
#